data_AF-A0A8H3WAS0-F1
#
_entry.id   AF-A0A8H3WAS0-F1
#
_cell.length_a   1.000
_cell.length_b   1.000
_cell.length_c   1.000
_cell.angle_alpha   90.00
_cell.angle_beta   90.00
_cell.angle_gamma   90.00
#
_symmetry.space_group_name_H-M   'P 1'
#
loop_
_entity.id
_entity.type
_entity.pdbx_description
1 polymer ?
#
loop_
_entity_poly.entity_id
_entity_poly.type
_entity_poly.pdbx_seq_one_letter_code
_entity_poly.pdbx_strand_id
1 'polypeptide(L)'
;LRTAYSEESNALWRDVLEKMKRWITQCLVYVDYLRSNKSDTSVTKEIARRFAVDVVEDQGGHSKALRYYPNLAGASQQDIKSLVEIFETWRGNTLGDVDMETSSRYNPRFCDFLVIDEGSLRSLAALPEETPHLEPARNVLYEDSYVWLIDSRAAKRFQGVEEPVNYDGCMKLSVGDIYEAWFERVARFEDLDWIFEREEKAGEKWYSPR
;
A
#
# COMPACT_ATOMS: atom_id res chain seq x y z
N LEU A 1 -4.32 4.49 -4.16
CA LEU A 1 -5.56 4.35 -4.93
C LEU A 1 -6.75 4.50 -3.99
N ARG A 2 -7.65 5.44 -4.26
CA ARG A 2 -8.90 5.60 -3.50
C ARG A 2 -10.02 4.78 -4.15
N THR A 3 -10.77 4.00 -3.38
CA THR A 3 -11.94 3.27 -3.88
C THR A 3 -13.26 3.63 -3.17
N ALA A 4 -13.20 4.41 -2.09
CA ALA A 4 -14.38 4.87 -1.36
C ALA A 4 -14.83 6.27 -1.83
N TYR A 5 -16.09 6.40 -2.29
CA TYR A 5 -16.63 7.66 -2.82
C TYR A 5 -17.97 8.11 -2.19
N SER A 6 -18.35 7.56 -1.02
CA SER A 6 -19.49 8.01 -0.21
C SER A 6 -19.32 9.43 0.33
N GLU A 7 -20.41 10.08 0.76
CA GLU A 7 -20.37 11.39 1.42
C GLU A 7 -19.43 11.39 2.63
N GLU A 8 -19.52 10.36 3.47
CA GLU A 8 -18.61 10.15 4.61
C GLU A 8 -17.16 10.08 4.12
N SER A 9 -16.86 9.25 3.12
CA SER A 9 -15.49 9.11 2.62
C SER A 9 -14.95 10.42 2.05
N ASN A 10 -15.79 11.22 1.39
CA ASN A 10 -15.40 12.53 0.86
C ASN A 10 -15.05 13.51 1.97
N ALA A 11 -15.79 13.48 3.09
CA ALA A 11 -15.51 14.32 4.24
C ALA A 11 -14.20 13.91 4.93
N LEU A 12 -13.96 12.60 5.09
CA LEU A 12 -12.78 12.08 5.80
C LEU A 12 -11.49 12.13 4.97
N TRP A 13 -11.59 12.12 3.64
CA TRP A 13 -10.46 11.90 2.75
C TRP A 13 -9.31 12.88 2.94
N ARG A 14 -9.62 14.17 3.04
CA ARG A 14 -8.59 15.21 3.18
C ARG A 14 -7.79 15.02 4.47
N ASP A 15 -8.49 14.75 5.57
CA ASP A 15 -7.87 14.61 6.88
C ASP A 15 -7.02 13.34 6.93
N VAL A 16 -7.51 12.23 6.37
CA VAL A 16 -6.76 10.98 6.28
C VAL A 16 -5.51 11.14 5.42
N LEU A 17 -5.60 11.79 4.26
CA LEU A 17 -4.42 12.05 3.43
C LEU A 17 -3.37 12.88 4.18
N GLU A 18 -3.78 13.91 4.92
CA GLU A 18 -2.85 14.72 5.71
C GLU A 18 -2.21 13.91 6.86
N LYS A 19 -2.99 13.05 7.53
CA LYS A 19 -2.45 12.11 8.54
C LYS A 19 -1.44 11.15 7.93
N MET A 20 -1.74 10.57 6.77
CA MET A 20 -0.80 9.70 6.06
C MET A 20 0.45 10.45 5.65
N LYS A 21 0.33 11.63 5.03
CA LYS A 21 1.49 12.48 4.67
C LYS A 21 2.36 12.80 5.87
N ARG A 22 1.76 13.15 7.01
CA ARG A 22 2.46 13.42 8.26
C ARG A 22 3.18 12.16 8.75
N TRP A 23 2.49 11.02 8.76
CA TRP A 23 3.03 9.74 9.18
C TRP A 23 4.23 9.32 8.31
N ILE A 24 4.09 9.33 6.99
CA ILE A 24 5.16 9.10 6.01
C ILE A 24 6.32 10.04 6.30
N THR A 25 6.08 11.35 6.33
CA THR A 25 7.17 12.33 6.44
C THR A 25 7.87 12.25 7.80
N GLN A 26 7.16 12.01 8.89
CA GLN A 26 7.74 11.95 10.24
C GLN A 26 8.35 10.58 10.55
N CYS A 27 7.70 9.49 10.15
CA CYS A 27 8.18 8.12 10.40
C CYS A 27 9.26 7.70 9.39
N LEU A 28 9.16 8.00 8.09
CA LEU A 28 10.24 7.67 7.14
C LEU A 28 11.52 8.42 7.49
N VAL A 29 11.44 9.71 7.82
CA VAL A 29 12.62 10.49 8.22
C VAL A 29 13.23 9.94 9.51
N TYR A 30 12.40 9.52 10.47
CA TYR A 30 12.88 8.97 11.74
C TYR A 30 13.45 7.56 11.60
N VAL A 31 12.78 6.67 10.86
CA VAL A 31 13.24 5.28 10.64
C VAL A 31 14.48 5.26 9.73
N ASP A 32 14.53 6.09 8.68
CA ASP A 32 15.77 6.28 7.91
C ASP A 32 16.87 6.84 8.81
N TYR A 33 16.59 7.82 9.67
CA TYR A 33 17.59 8.36 10.58
C TYR A 33 18.14 7.30 11.55
N LEU A 34 17.28 6.45 12.10
CA LEU A 34 17.69 5.38 13.03
C LEU A 34 18.40 4.21 12.32
N ARG A 35 17.99 3.86 11.09
CA ARG A 35 18.51 2.71 10.34
C ARG A 35 19.63 3.06 9.34
N SER A 36 19.88 4.36 9.07
CA SER A 36 20.89 4.78 8.10
C SER A 36 22.32 4.61 8.61
N ASN A 37 22.87 3.43 8.29
CA ASN A 37 24.25 3.31 7.83
C ASN A 37 24.32 2.83 6.36
N LYS A 38 23.25 2.95 5.55
CA LYS A 38 23.28 2.56 4.12
C LYS A 38 22.49 3.44 3.13
N SER A 39 23.17 3.66 2.01
CA SER A 39 22.83 4.02 0.60
C SER A 39 21.70 5.02 0.28
N ASP A 40 22.11 6.06 -0.45
CA ASP A 40 21.37 7.00 -1.32
C ASP A 40 20.00 7.52 -0.86
N THR A 41 20.05 8.40 0.13
CA THR A 41 18.91 9.20 0.66
C THR A 41 18.08 9.95 -0.38
N SER A 42 18.54 10.11 -1.62
CA SER A 42 17.81 10.83 -2.68
C SER A 42 16.61 10.03 -3.20
N VAL A 43 16.78 8.71 -3.34
CA VAL A 43 15.74 7.80 -3.84
C VAL A 43 14.61 7.68 -2.83
N THR A 44 14.92 7.50 -1.54
CA THR A 44 13.91 7.43 -0.47
C THR A 44 13.08 8.71 -0.37
N LYS A 45 13.69 9.90 -0.56
CA LYS A 45 12.98 11.18 -0.56
C LYS A 45 12.04 11.34 -1.74
N GLU A 46 12.45 10.97 -2.96
CA GLU A 46 11.59 11.04 -4.14
C GLU A 46 10.43 10.04 -4.05
N ILE A 47 10.62 8.87 -3.46
CA ILE A 47 9.54 7.89 -3.30
C ILE A 47 8.60 8.28 -2.15
N ALA A 48 9.12 8.83 -1.06
CA ALA A 48 8.29 9.46 -0.03
C ALA A 48 7.46 10.61 -0.62
N ARG A 49 8.05 11.40 -1.53
CA ARG A 49 7.34 12.44 -2.29
C ARG A 49 6.25 11.82 -3.16
N ARG A 50 6.54 10.78 -3.96
CA ARG A 50 5.55 10.12 -4.83
C ARG A 50 4.42 9.47 -4.04
N PHE A 51 4.69 8.84 -2.90
CA PHE A 51 3.65 8.34 -2.00
C PHE A 51 2.69 9.48 -1.58
N ALA A 52 3.24 10.64 -1.22
CA ALA A 52 2.47 11.79 -0.75
C ALA A 52 1.75 12.57 -1.88
N VAL A 53 2.23 12.47 -3.13
CA VAL A 53 1.81 13.34 -4.25
C VAL A 53 1.00 12.59 -5.31
N ASP A 54 1.30 11.32 -5.58
CA ASP A 54 0.71 10.56 -6.69
C ASP A 54 -0.53 9.78 -6.22
N VAL A 55 -1.45 10.48 -5.58
CA VAL A 55 -2.75 9.91 -5.20
C VAL A 55 -3.56 9.66 -6.47
N VAL A 56 -3.65 8.40 -6.89
CA VAL A 56 -4.54 8.01 -7.99
C VAL A 56 -5.98 8.04 -7.49
N GLU A 57 -6.72 9.04 -7.97
CA GLU A 57 -8.16 9.20 -7.79
C GLU A 57 -8.84 9.21 -9.15
N ASP A 58 -10.02 8.58 -9.26
CA ASP A 58 -10.91 8.79 -10.39
C ASP A 58 -11.66 10.14 -10.28
N GLN A 59 -10.93 11.26 -10.44
CA GLN A 59 -11.55 12.59 -10.42
C GLN A 59 -12.38 12.88 -11.69
N GLY A 60 -12.32 12.03 -12.72
CA GLY A 60 -12.94 12.23 -14.03
C GLY A 60 -14.03 11.22 -14.44
N GLY A 61 -14.30 10.19 -13.63
CA GLY A 61 -15.29 9.15 -13.95
C GLY A 61 -14.88 8.18 -15.06
N HIS A 62 -13.57 8.08 -15.33
CA HIS A 62 -13.05 7.23 -16.40
C HIS A 62 -13.05 5.74 -16.01
N SER A 63 -13.11 5.42 -14.71
CA SER A 63 -13.26 4.04 -14.24
C SER A 63 -14.48 3.93 -13.33
N LYS A 64 -15.63 3.56 -13.91
CA LYS A 64 -16.77 3.08 -13.10
C LYS A 64 -16.34 1.98 -12.12
N ALA A 65 -15.26 1.25 -12.42
CA ALA A 65 -14.66 0.23 -11.59
C ALA A 65 -14.19 0.73 -10.20
N LEU A 66 -13.58 1.92 -10.06
CA LEU A 66 -13.07 2.37 -8.75
C LEU A 66 -14.16 2.66 -7.72
N ARG A 67 -15.39 2.96 -8.17
CA ARG A 67 -16.55 3.17 -7.29
C ARG A 67 -17.18 1.86 -6.78
N TYR A 68 -16.76 0.70 -7.29
CA TYR A 68 -17.34 -0.61 -6.97
C TYR A 68 -16.63 -1.36 -5.84
N TYR A 69 -15.51 -0.83 -5.31
CA TYR A 69 -14.70 -1.50 -4.29
C TYR A 69 -14.69 -0.79 -2.93
N PRO A 70 -15.86 -0.59 -2.28
CA PRO A 70 -15.92 0.04 -0.96
C PRO A 70 -15.35 -0.87 0.15
N ASN A 71 -15.27 -2.18 -0.09
CA ASN A 71 -14.75 -3.17 0.86
C ASN A 71 -13.89 -4.20 0.13
N LEU A 72 -12.57 -4.15 0.34
CA LEU A 72 -11.64 -5.12 -0.26
C LEU A 72 -11.60 -6.47 0.48
N ALA A 73 -12.10 -6.56 1.71
CA ALA A 73 -12.07 -7.81 2.49
C ALA A 73 -12.89 -8.94 1.84
N GLY A 74 -13.87 -8.60 1.01
CA GLY A 74 -14.68 -9.55 0.23
C GLY A 74 -14.40 -9.54 -1.27
N ALA A 75 -13.28 -8.93 -1.71
CA ALA A 75 -12.96 -8.81 -3.13
C ALA A 75 -12.68 -10.18 -3.76
N SER A 76 -13.26 -10.43 -4.93
CA SER A 76 -12.93 -11.60 -5.74
C SER A 76 -11.60 -11.41 -6.48
N GLN A 77 -11.03 -12.50 -7.02
CA GLN A 77 -9.83 -12.36 -7.84
C GLN A 77 -10.03 -11.47 -9.07
N GLN A 78 -11.24 -11.45 -9.62
CA GLN A 78 -11.57 -10.56 -10.74
C GLN A 78 -11.49 -9.09 -10.32
N ASP A 79 -11.93 -8.78 -9.10
CA ASP A 79 -11.87 -7.43 -8.54
C ASP A 79 -10.42 -6.98 -8.33
N ILE A 80 -9.58 -7.85 -7.78
CA ILE A 80 -8.14 -7.57 -7.61
C ILE A 80 -7.46 -7.35 -8.98
N LYS A 81 -7.77 -8.18 -9.98
CA LYS A 81 -7.25 -8.00 -11.35
C LYS A 81 -7.68 -6.68 -11.97
N SER A 82 -8.93 -6.27 -11.79
CA SER A 82 -9.40 -4.97 -12.26
C SER A 82 -8.70 -3.79 -11.57
N LEU A 83 -8.39 -3.88 -10.27
CA LEU A 83 -7.56 -2.88 -9.59
C LEU A 83 -6.15 -2.81 -10.18
N VAL A 84 -5.55 -3.98 -10.48
CA VAL A 84 -4.23 -4.07 -11.13
C VAL A 84 -4.26 -3.40 -12.51
N GLU A 85 -5.26 -3.66 -13.34
CA GLU A 85 -5.39 -3.04 -14.66
C GLU A 85 -5.46 -1.50 -14.59
N ILE A 86 -6.17 -0.97 -13.59
CA ILE A 86 -6.27 0.49 -13.37
C ILE A 86 -4.90 1.06 -13.00
N PHE A 87 -4.20 0.41 -12.07
CA PHE A 87 -2.86 0.81 -11.69
C PHE A 87 -1.88 0.75 -12.87
N GLU A 88 -1.89 -0.34 -13.63
CA GLU A 88 -1.04 -0.57 -14.79
C GLU A 88 -1.29 0.48 -15.89
N THR A 89 -2.55 0.83 -16.13
CA THR A 89 -2.93 1.88 -17.08
C THR A 89 -2.41 3.24 -16.63
N TRP A 90 -2.65 3.61 -15.36
CA TRP A 90 -2.10 4.84 -14.80
C TRP A 90 -0.58 4.87 -14.87
N ARG A 91 0.07 3.74 -14.56
CA ARG A 91 1.52 3.58 -14.58
C ARG A 91 2.08 3.81 -15.97
N GLY A 92 1.51 3.15 -17.00
CA GLY A 92 1.94 3.32 -18.39
C GLY A 92 1.78 4.76 -18.89
N ASN A 93 0.66 5.41 -18.56
CA ASN A 93 0.43 6.81 -18.92
C ASN A 93 1.39 7.77 -18.22
N THR A 94 1.82 7.46 -17.00
CA THR A 94 2.65 8.35 -16.17
C THR A 94 4.15 8.15 -16.41
N LEU A 95 4.59 6.90 -16.59
CA LEU A 95 6.00 6.54 -16.68
C LEU A 95 6.46 6.22 -18.12
N GLY A 96 5.53 6.08 -19.06
CA GLY A 96 5.82 5.66 -20.43
C GLY A 96 6.08 4.15 -20.54
N ASP A 97 6.50 3.74 -21.75
CA ASP A 97 6.69 2.34 -22.15
C ASP A 97 8.02 1.76 -21.62
N VAL A 98 8.26 1.91 -20.32
CA VAL A 98 9.41 1.29 -19.65
C VAL A 98 9.09 -0.19 -19.50
N ASP A 99 9.70 -1.03 -20.33
CA ASP A 99 9.64 -2.49 -20.21
C ASP A 99 10.36 -2.91 -18.91
N MET A 100 9.58 -2.90 -17.84
CA MET A 100 10.06 -3.35 -16.55
C MET A 100 10.11 -4.87 -16.50
N GLU A 101 9.38 -5.61 -17.37
CA GLU A 101 9.36 -7.09 -17.42
C GLU A 101 10.73 -7.69 -17.79
N THR A 102 11.49 -7.01 -18.65
CA THR A 102 12.84 -7.45 -19.07
C THR A 102 13.99 -6.67 -18.42
N SER A 103 13.70 -5.57 -17.72
CA SER A 103 14.75 -4.77 -17.07
C SER A 103 15.33 -5.49 -15.84
N SER A 104 16.65 -5.61 -15.78
CA SER A 104 17.39 -6.07 -14.59
C SER A 104 17.26 -5.13 -13.37
N ARG A 105 16.49 -4.05 -13.49
CA ARG A 105 16.13 -3.07 -12.44
C ARG A 105 14.67 -3.22 -12.02
N TYR A 106 14.26 -4.46 -11.80
CA TYR A 106 12.92 -4.86 -11.37
C TYR A 106 12.57 -4.28 -9.99
N ASN A 107 12.14 -3.02 -9.93
CA ASN A 107 11.92 -2.33 -8.66
C ASN A 107 10.49 -2.58 -8.12
N PRO A 108 10.32 -3.25 -6.96
CA PRO A 108 9.01 -3.55 -6.37
C PRO A 108 8.08 -2.33 -6.23
N ARG A 109 8.65 -1.12 -6.08
CA ARG A 109 7.91 0.16 -5.98
C ARG A 109 7.05 0.50 -7.20
N PHE A 110 7.25 -0.17 -8.33
CA PHE A 110 6.44 0.05 -9.54
C PHE A 110 5.46 -1.07 -9.84
N CYS A 111 5.42 -2.12 -9.01
CA CYS A 111 4.52 -3.25 -9.20
C CYS A 111 3.48 -3.37 -8.08
N ASP A 112 3.80 -2.86 -6.89
CA ASP A 112 2.82 -2.80 -5.82
C ASP A 112 2.06 -1.46 -5.85
N PHE A 113 0.88 -1.38 -5.22
CA PHE A 113 0.14 -0.14 -4.94
C PHE A 113 -0.75 -0.25 -3.72
N LEU A 114 -0.89 0.86 -3.00
CA LEU A 114 -1.79 0.94 -1.85
C LEU A 114 -3.22 1.29 -2.28
N VAL A 115 -4.19 0.65 -1.64
CA VAL A 115 -5.62 0.89 -1.80
C VAL A 115 -6.22 1.31 -0.46
N ILE A 116 -6.99 2.40 -0.48
CA ILE A 116 -7.76 2.89 0.65
C ILE A 116 -9.25 2.72 0.32
N ASP A 117 -9.83 1.69 0.92
CA ASP A 117 -11.26 1.43 0.91
C ASP A 117 -11.96 2.15 2.08
N GLU A 118 -13.26 1.93 2.23
CA GLU A 118 -14.04 2.70 3.21
C GLU A 118 -13.72 2.32 4.66
N GLY A 119 -13.44 1.03 4.90
CA GLY A 119 -13.01 0.56 6.22
C GLY A 119 -11.62 1.06 6.59
N SER A 120 -10.67 0.98 5.65
CA SER A 120 -9.33 1.53 5.81
C SER A 120 -9.40 3.03 6.11
N LEU A 121 -10.22 3.77 5.36
CA LEU A 121 -10.42 5.19 5.56
C LEU A 121 -10.92 5.52 6.97
N ARG A 122 -11.93 4.81 7.47
CA ARG A 122 -12.43 5.00 8.84
C ARG A 122 -11.37 4.66 9.88
N SER A 123 -10.62 3.57 9.69
CA SER A 123 -9.54 3.17 10.59
C SER A 123 -8.44 4.23 10.67
N LEU A 124 -8.08 4.82 9.53
CA LEU A 124 -7.09 5.90 9.42
C LEU A 124 -7.63 7.21 10.03
N ALA A 125 -8.92 7.50 9.84
CA ALA A 125 -9.55 8.68 10.42
C ALA A 125 -9.57 8.63 11.95
N ALA A 126 -9.70 7.44 12.54
CA ALA A 126 -9.69 7.23 13.97
C ALA A 126 -8.31 7.43 14.63
N LEU A 127 -7.23 7.46 13.85
CA LEU A 127 -5.89 7.72 14.38
C LEU A 127 -5.79 9.12 15.01
N PRO A 128 -5.05 9.29 16.10
CA PRO A 128 -4.82 10.62 16.68
C PRO A 128 -4.07 11.51 15.68
N GLU A 129 -4.28 12.83 15.77
CA GLU A 129 -3.57 13.80 14.91
C GLU A 129 -2.07 13.85 15.20
N GLU A 130 -1.69 13.59 16.45
CA GLU A 130 -0.32 13.53 16.90
C GLU A 130 0.15 12.08 17.01
N THR A 131 1.20 11.75 16.28
CA THR A 131 1.90 10.47 16.40
C THR A 131 2.68 10.46 17.70
N PRO A 132 2.47 9.50 18.64
CA PRO A 132 3.30 9.45 19.84
C PRO A 132 4.77 9.24 19.49
N HIS A 133 5.62 9.90 20.25
CA HIS A 133 7.07 9.84 20.06
C HIS A 133 7.69 8.49 20.45
N LEU A 134 6.97 7.64 21.19
CA LEU A 134 7.49 6.38 21.75
C LEU A 134 6.96 5.15 21.00
N GLU A 135 7.86 4.26 20.58
CA GLU A 135 7.57 3.07 19.78
C GLU A 135 6.52 2.11 20.38
N PRO A 136 6.47 1.80 21.69
CA PRO A 136 5.45 0.89 22.22
C PRO A 136 4.03 1.45 22.13
N ALA A 137 3.86 2.75 22.40
CA ALA A 137 2.56 3.42 22.30
C ALA A 137 2.14 3.61 20.84
N ARG A 138 3.12 3.72 19.93
CA ARG A 138 2.89 3.87 18.50
C ARG A 138 2.36 2.58 17.86
N ASN A 139 2.93 1.42 18.21
CA ASN A 139 2.52 0.13 17.65
C ASN A 139 1.08 -0.22 18.02
N VAL A 140 0.69 0.00 19.29
CA VAL A 140 -0.69 -0.23 19.76
C VAL A 140 -1.70 0.68 19.05
N LEU A 141 -1.34 1.93 18.75
CA LEU A 141 -2.23 2.84 18.03
C LEU A 141 -2.47 2.45 16.57
N TYR A 142 -1.49 1.80 15.95
CA TYR A 142 -1.59 1.42 14.54
C TYR A 142 -2.10 0.01 14.31
N GLU A 143 -2.24 -0.79 15.36
CA GLU A 143 -2.65 -2.19 15.27
C GLU A 143 -4.01 -2.37 14.56
N ASP A 144 -4.96 -1.49 14.84
CA ASP A 144 -6.31 -1.52 14.24
C ASP A 144 -6.45 -0.68 12.97
N SER A 145 -5.42 0.12 12.65
CA SER A 145 -5.40 0.96 11.44
C SER A 145 -4.73 0.22 10.30
N TYR A 146 -5.36 0.21 9.13
CA TYR A 146 -4.87 -0.59 8.02
C TYR A 146 -4.99 0.08 6.67
N VAL A 147 -4.21 -0.42 5.73
CA VAL A 147 -4.35 -0.19 4.28
C VAL A 147 -4.28 -1.52 3.56
N TRP A 148 -4.69 -1.54 2.30
CA TRP A 148 -4.48 -2.67 1.43
C TRP A 148 -3.25 -2.45 0.57
N LEU A 149 -2.36 -3.42 0.51
CA LEU A 149 -1.26 -3.50 -0.44
C LEU A 149 -1.61 -4.52 -1.52
N ILE A 150 -1.66 -4.07 -2.77
CA ILE A 150 -1.85 -4.96 -3.91
C ILE A 150 -0.50 -5.21 -4.57
N ASP A 151 -0.07 -6.47 -4.59
CA ASP A 151 1.06 -6.95 -5.37
C ASP A 151 0.55 -7.39 -6.75
N SER A 152 0.82 -6.57 -7.78
CA SER A 152 0.28 -6.83 -9.12
C SER A 152 0.75 -8.14 -9.73
N ARG A 153 1.92 -8.64 -9.33
CA ARG A 153 2.50 -9.87 -9.88
C ARG A 153 1.87 -11.08 -9.22
N ALA A 154 1.72 -11.04 -7.90
CA ALA A 154 0.99 -12.05 -7.15
C ALA A 154 -0.45 -12.19 -7.68
N ALA A 155 -1.14 -11.07 -7.87
CA ALA A 155 -2.49 -11.07 -8.43
C ALA A 155 -2.58 -11.65 -9.85
N LYS A 156 -1.57 -11.41 -10.69
CA LYS A 156 -1.49 -11.95 -12.07
C LYS A 156 -1.16 -13.45 -12.10
N ARG A 157 -0.26 -13.91 -11.23
CA ARG A 157 0.17 -15.33 -11.17
C ARG A 157 -0.82 -16.24 -10.45
N PHE A 158 -1.72 -15.69 -9.64
CA PHE A 158 -2.62 -16.47 -8.80
C PHE A 158 -3.43 -17.50 -9.59
N GLN A 159 -3.32 -18.76 -9.18
CA GLN A 159 -3.94 -19.91 -9.87
C GLN A 159 -5.20 -20.44 -9.18
N GLY A 160 -5.76 -19.72 -8.20
CA GLY A 160 -6.94 -20.16 -7.45
C GLY A 160 -6.64 -21.02 -6.23
N VAL A 161 -5.36 -21.34 -5.99
CA VAL A 161 -4.88 -22.06 -4.80
C VAL A 161 -3.93 -21.15 -4.07
N GLU A 162 -4.18 -20.91 -2.79
CA GLU A 162 -3.39 -20.00 -1.98
C GLU A 162 -2.22 -20.72 -1.30
N GLU A 163 -1.01 -20.37 -1.71
CA GLU A 163 0.25 -20.82 -1.10
C GLU A 163 1.16 -19.59 -0.83
N PRO A 164 2.20 -19.70 0.01
CA PRO A 164 3.11 -18.58 0.29
C PRO A 164 3.61 -17.86 -0.97
N VAL A 165 3.90 -18.63 -2.02
CA VAL A 165 4.41 -18.13 -3.31
C VAL A 165 3.32 -17.90 -4.36
N ASN A 166 2.06 -18.26 -4.05
CA ASN A 166 0.92 -18.24 -4.97
C ASN A 166 -0.32 -17.73 -4.22
N TYR A 167 -0.24 -16.53 -3.66
CA TYR A 167 -1.35 -15.87 -2.98
C TYR A 167 -2.09 -14.92 -3.94
N ASP A 168 -3.27 -14.47 -3.54
CA ASP A 168 -4.21 -13.68 -4.37
C ASP A 168 -3.71 -12.27 -4.74
N GLY A 169 -2.61 -11.82 -4.12
CA GLY A 169 -1.99 -10.52 -4.34
C GLY A 169 -2.63 -9.38 -3.54
N CYS A 170 -3.58 -9.65 -2.65
CA CYS A 170 -4.25 -8.65 -1.83
C CYS A 170 -3.86 -8.81 -0.36
N MET A 171 -3.13 -7.84 0.18
CA MET A 171 -2.61 -7.91 1.55
C MET A 171 -3.20 -6.79 2.42
N LYS A 172 -3.86 -7.15 3.51
CA LYS A 172 -4.23 -6.21 4.58
C LYS A 172 -3.02 -5.99 5.48
N LEU A 173 -2.53 -4.76 5.55
CA LEU A 173 -1.36 -4.38 6.36
C LEU A 173 -1.75 -3.39 7.43
N SER A 174 -1.14 -3.49 8.62
CA SER A 174 -1.14 -2.37 9.55
C SER A 174 -0.46 -1.17 8.92
N VAL A 175 -0.92 0.04 9.25
CA VAL A 175 -0.26 1.28 8.80
C VAL A 175 1.20 1.33 9.25
N GLY A 176 1.51 0.77 10.42
CA GLY A 176 2.89 0.69 10.92
C GLY A 176 3.84 -0.06 9.99
N ASP A 177 3.33 -1.06 9.28
CA ASP A 177 4.11 -1.96 8.43
C ASP A 177 4.38 -1.41 7.03
N ILE A 178 3.71 -0.31 6.64
CA ILE A 178 3.84 0.28 5.30
C ILE A 178 5.31 0.66 5.01
N TYR A 179 6.06 1.15 6.01
CA TYR A 179 7.48 1.50 5.79
C TYR A 179 8.27 0.29 5.29
N GLU A 180 8.19 -0.83 6.01
CA GLU A 180 8.96 -2.03 5.68
C GLU A 180 8.43 -2.69 4.41
N ALA A 181 7.10 -2.82 4.29
CA ALA A 181 6.43 -3.42 3.15
C ALA A 181 6.72 -2.70 1.83
N TRP A 182 6.82 -1.37 1.86
CA TRP A 182 6.90 -0.54 0.66
C TRP A 182 8.31 -0.03 0.35
N PHE A 183 9.07 0.35 1.38
CA PHE A 183 10.39 1.00 1.21
C PHE A 183 11.55 0.00 1.32
N GLU A 184 11.49 -0.95 2.26
CA GLU A 184 12.55 -1.96 2.46
C GLU A 184 12.45 -3.16 1.52
N ARG A 185 11.26 -3.51 1.03
CA ARG A 185 11.08 -4.57 0.02
C ARG A 185 11.99 -4.39 -1.20
N VAL A 186 12.38 -3.17 -1.53
CA VAL A 186 13.31 -2.85 -2.64
C VAL A 186 14.77 -3.17 -2.34
N ALA A 187 15.16 -3.18 -1.06
CA ALA A 187 16.51 -3.55 -0.65
C ALA A 187 16.70 -5.07 -0.58
N ARG A 188 15.60 -5.84 -0.50
CA ARG A 188 15.58 -7.30 -0.34
C ARG A 188 15.31 -7.97 -1.70
N PHE A 189 16.26 -7.84 -2.62
CA PHE A 189 16.15 -8.38 -3.99
C PHE A 189 16.23 -9.92 -4.09
N GLU A 190 16.57 -10.62 -3.00
CA GLU A 190 17.02 -12.02 -3.10
C GLU A 190 15.96 -13.11 -2.91
N ASP A 191 14.73 -12.83 -2.47
CA ASP A 191 13.61 -13.79 -2.55
C ASP A 191 12.28 -13.05 -2.31
N LEU A 192 11.62 -12.60 -3.39
CA LEU A 192 10.36 -11.83 -3.34
C LEU A 192 9.20 -12.59 -2.69
N ASP A 193 9.31 -13.92 -2.59
CA ASP A 193 8.22 -14.81 -2.22
C ASP A 193 8.08 -15.08 -0.71
N TRP A 194 9.02 -14.60 0.12
CA TRP A 194 9.06 -14.87 1.58
C TRP A 194 9.10 -13.62 2.46
N ILE A 195 8.73 -12.46 1.90
CA ILE A 195 8.90 -11.15 2.56
C ILE A 195 7.77 -10.86 3.55
N PHE A 196 6.62 -11.55 3.44
CA PHE A 196 5.47 -11.32 4.32
C PHE A 196 5.10 -12.57 5.09
N GLU A 197 4.85 -12.41 6.38
CA GLU A 197 4.18 -13.40 7.23
C GLU A 197 2.68 -13.12 7.23
N ARG A 198 1.87 -14.19 7.17
CA ARG A 198 0.40 -14.12 7.17
C ARG A 198 -0.13 -14.57 8.52
N GLU A 199 -0.99 -13.76 9.12
CA GLU A 199 -1.73 -14.05 10.34
C GLU A 199 -3.24 -13.93 10.09
N GLU A 200 -4.04 -14.79 10.72
CA GLU A 200 -5.51 -14.66 10.70
C GLU A 200 -6.00 -14.02 12.00
N LYS A 201 -6.62 -12.84 11.91
CA LYS A 201 -7.24 -12.13 13.04
C LYS A 201 -8.71 -11.93 12.76
N ALA A 202 -9.57 -12.41 13.67
CA ALA A 202 -11.03 -12.27 13.56
C ALA A 202 -11.63 -12.72 12.19
N GLY A 203 -11.02 -13.72 11.54
CA GLY A 203 -11.46 -14.23 10.23
C GLY A 203 -10.96 -13.41 9.03
N GLU A 204 -10.11 -12.41 9.26
CA GLU A 204 -9.44 -11.64 8.22
C GLU A 204 -7.96 -12.01 8.14
N LYS A 205 -7.39 -11.93 6.93
CA LYS A 205 -5.97 -12.18 6.68
C LYS A 205 -5.20 -10.89 6.80
N TRP A 206 -4.30 -10.85 7.77
CA TRP A 206 -3.35 -9.78 7.99
C TRP A 206 -1.96 -10.22 7.56
N TYR A 207 -1.18 -9.27 7.07
CA TYR A 207 0.18 -9.52 6.62
C TYR A 207 1.13 -8.54 7.31
N SER A 208 2.32 -9.02 7.65
CA SER A 208 3.40 -8.22 8.22
C SER A 208 4.72 -8.54 7.51
N PRO A 209 5.56 -7.54 7.22
CA PRO A 209 6.92 -7.77 6.72
C PRO A 209 7.74 -8.64 7.68
N ARG A 210 8.55 -9.54 7.12
CA ARG A 210 9.51 -10.38 7.84
C ARG A 210 10.87 -9.71 7.93
#